data_AF-M5PR98-F1
#
_entry.id   AF-M5PR98-F1
#
_cell.length_a   1.000
_cell.length_b   1.000
_cell.length_c   1.000
_cell.angle_alpha   90.00
_cell.angle_beta   90.00
_cell.angle_gamma   90.00
#
_symmetry.space_group_name_H-M   'P 1'
#
loop_
_entity.id
_entity.type
_entity.pdbx_description
1 polymer ?
#
loop_
_entity_poly.entity_id
_entity_poly.type
_entity_poly.pdbx_seq_one_letter_code
_entity_poly.pdbx_strand_id
1 'polypeptide(L)'
;MQDIQMLETQVTGLKANLRALREEEALLLKAQGLEEQIESARSQAETERNALAKAKEELAGLKLRKRQAVAEAAQVFIGRMREVLAEGEPIFELADDGSVFLGWKSPSGRVSPYAGLSGGEKAAYDPALSYALMGQAKNRLLIVEAAELDQARLYETLRLMAASDADAQIIVSTCHMPLFRPEGWTVVGMTETANG
;
A
#
# COMPACT_ATOMS: atom_id res chain seq x y z
N MET A 1 -65.39 9.55 73.58
CA MET A 1 -65.61 8.68 72.40
C MET A 1 -65.26 9.40 71.09
N GLN A 2 -65.62 10.68 70.91
CA GLN A 2 -65.19 11.50 69.75
C GLN A 2 -63.67 11.73 69.65
N ASP A 3 -62.96 11.91 70.77
CA ASP A 3 -61.49 12.12 70.73
C ASP A 3 -60.71 10.91 70.22
N ILE A 4 -61.22 9.69 70.46
CA ILE A 4 -60.60 8.44 69.99
C ILE A 4 -60.74 8.33 68.46
N GLN A 5 -61.91 8.65 67.90
CA GLN A 5 -62.12 8.64 66.45
C GLN A 5 -61.27 9.70 65.71
N MET A 6 -61.08 10.87 66.33
CA MET A 6 -60.20 11.91 65.78
C MET A 6 -58.74 11.45 65.75
N LEU A 7 -58.26 10.81 66.82
CA LEU A 7 -56.91 10.23 66.87
C LEU A 7 -56.72 9.09 65.85
N GLU A 8 -57.71 8.21 65.69
CA GLU A 8 -57.67 7.14 64.68
C GLU A 8 -57.59 7.70 63.25
N THR A 9 -58.32 8.79 62.98
CA THR A 9 -58.27 9.48 61.69
C THR A 9 -56.90 10.10 61.43
N GLN A 10 -56.31 10.76 62.44
CA GLN A 10 -54.96 11.31 62.35
C GLN A 10 -53.89 10.24 62.14
N VAL A 11 -53.98 9.11 62.85
CA VAL A 11 -53.07 7.96 62.67
C VAL A 11 -53.18 7.39 61.25
N THR A 12 -54.38 7.33 60.70
CA THR A 12 -54.61 6.83 59.33
C THR A 12 -54.02 7.79 58.30
N GLY A 13 -54.20 9.11 58.48
CA GLY A 13 -53.59 10.13 57.61
C GLY A 13 -52.06 10.11 57.66
N LEU A 14 -51.47 9.97 58.85
CA LEU A 14 -50.01 9.86 59.01
C LEU A 14 -49.45 8.59 58.35
N LYS A 15 -50.16 7.46 58.45
CA LYS A 15 -49.78 6.21 57.77
C LYS A 15 -49.83 6.35 56.24
N ALA A 16 -50.83 7.05 55.71
CA ALA A 16 -50.93 7.33 54.28
C ALA A 16 -49.79 8.24 53.79
N ASN A 17 -49.50 9.32 54.54
CA ASN A 17 -48.40 10.23 54.22
C ASN A 17 -47.03 9.53 54.28
N LEU A 18 -46.81 8.67 55.28
CA LEU A 18 -45.58 7.88 55.39
C LEU A 18 -45.40 6.97 54.17
N ARG A 19 -46.48 6.36 53.67
CA ARG A 19 -46.43 5.51 52.48
C ARG A 19 -46.08 6.32 51.22
N ALA A 20 -46.74 7.47 51.03
CA ALA A 20 -46.45 8.35 49.90
C ALA A 20 -44.99 8.85 49.92
N LEU A 21 -44.48 9.25 51.09
CA LEU A 21 -43.09 9.68 51.25
C LEU A 21 -42.08 8.55 50.93
N ARG A 22 -42.39 7.30 51.29
CA ARG A 22 -41.54 6.14 50.94
C ARG A 22 -41.56 5.84 49.44
N GLU A 23 -42.70 6.03 48.77
CA GLU A 23 -42.81 5.87 47.33
C GLU A 23 -42.03 6.99 46.60
N GLU A 24 -42.09 8.22 47.10
CA GLU A 24 -41.32 9.37 46.61
C GLU A 24 -39.80 9.19 46.82
N GLU A 25 -39.39 8.72 48.00
CA GLU A 25 -37.99 8.36 48.28
C GLU A 25 -37.47 7.31 47.29
N ALA A 26 -38.26 6.26 47.01
CA ALA A 26 -37.89 5.23 46.05
C ALA A 26 -37.78 5.77 44.61
N LEU A 27 -38.58 6.77 44.24
CA LEU A 27 -38.47 7.45 42.94
C LEU A 27 -37.22 8.32 42.86
N LEU A 28 -36.89 9.07 43.92
CA LEU A 28 -35.69 9.90 43.98
C LEU A 28 -34.42 9.04 43.90
N LEU A 29 -34.37 7.90 44.59
CA LEU A 29 -33.24 6.96 44.50
C LEU A 29 -33.06 6.42 43.07
N LYS A 30 -34.16 6.12 42.36
CA LYS A 30 -34.09 5.71 40.95
C LYS A 30 -33.62 6.85 40.04
N ALA A 31 -34.10 8.06 40.26
CA ALA A 31 -33.68 9.24 39.49
C ALA A 31 -32.17 9.49 39.66
N GLN A 32 -31.66 9.43 40.90
CA GLN A 32 -30.24 9.55 41.18
C GLN A 32 -29.42 8.47 40.47
N GLY A 33 -29.87 7.21 40.51
CA GLY A 33 -29.19 6.11 39.79
C GLY A 33 -29.16 6.31 38.27
N LEU A 34 -30.21 6.90 37.68
CA LEU A 34 -30.23 7.24 36.26
C LEU A 34 -29.31 8.42 35.94
N GLU A 35 -29.22 9.43 36.81
CA GLU A 35 -28.29 10.56 36.66
C GLU A 35 -26.84 10.08 36.66
N GLU A 36 -26.48 9.19 37.59
CA GLU A 36 -25.14 8.58 37.64
C GLU A 36 -24.82 7.77 36.37
N GLN A 37 -25.79 7.02 35.85
CA GLN A 37 -25.63 6.29 34.58
C GLN A 37 -25.48 7.22 33.39
N ILE A 38 -26.27 8.30 33.32
CA ILE A 38 -26.18 9.30 32.26
C ILE A 38 -24.81 9.96 32.27
N GLU A 39 -24.31 10.34 33.44
CA GLU A 39 -23.01 10.99 33.57
C GLU A 39 -21.87 10.03 33.21
N SER A 40 -21.95 8.77 33.66
CA SER A 40 -21.01 7.72 33.25
C SER A 40 -21.01 7.51 31.73
N ALA A 41 -22.19 7.43 31.11
CA ALA A 41 -22.32 7.25 29.66
C ALA A 41 -21.78 8.46 28.88
N ARG A 42 -22.00 9.68 29.37
CA ARG A 42 -21.42 10.90 28.78
C ARG A 42 -19.90 10.88 28.84
N SER A 43 -19.32 10.53 29.99
CA SER A 43 -17.87 10.41 30.15
C SER A 43 -17.29 9.34 29.22
N GLN A 44 -17.96 8.20 29.06
CA GLN A 44 -17.55 7.15 28.13
C GLN A 44 -17.61 7.61 26.67
N ALA A 45 -18.72 8.23 26.27
CA ALA A 45 -18.89 8.76 24.91
C ALA A 45 -17.82 9.80 24.56
N GLU A 46 -17.45 10.66 25.52
CA GLU A 46 -16.38 11.64 25.31
C GLU A 46 -15.00 10.99 25.21
N THR A 47 -14.74 9.96 26.02
CA THR A 47 -13.51 9.17 25.93
C THR A 47 -13.38 8.50 24.56
N GLU A 48 -14.45 7.87 24.07
CA GLU A 48 -14.47 7.22 22.76
C GLU A 48 -14.32 8.22 21.61
N ARG A 49 -14.96 9.40 21.71
CA ARG A 49 -14.78 10.48 20.72
C ARG A 49 -13.34 10.94 20.62
N ASN A 50 -12.68 11.13 21.77
CA ASN A 50 -11.27 11.52 21.81
C ASN A 50 -10.36 10.42 21.25
N ALA A 51 -10.64 9.15 21.58
CA ALA A 51 -9.93 8.01 21.02
C ALA A 51 -10.11 7.92 19.49
N LEU A 52 -11.33 8.14 18.98
CA LEU A 52 -11.63 8.15 17.55
C LEU A 52 -10.92 9.29 16.83
N ALA A 53 -10.90 10.50 17.42
CA ALA A 53 -10.20 11.65 16.86
C ALA A 53 -8.70 11.35 16.73
N LYS A 54 -8.08 10.83 17.79
CA LYS A 54 -6.67 10.43 17.79
C LYS A 54 -6.37 9.33 16.77
N ALA A 55 -7.20 8.30 16.69
CA ALA A 55 -7.03 7.22 15.71
C ALA A 55 -7.14 7.72 14.25
N LYS A 56 -8.02 8.69 13.99
CA LYS A 56 -8.13 9.33 12.66
C LYS A 56 -6.88 10.13 12.30
N GLU A 57 -6.33 10.87 13.27
CA GLU A 57 -5.08 11.61 13.08
C GLU A 57 -3.89 10.67 12.83
N GLU A 58 -3.76 9.61 13.62
CA GLU A 58 -2.75 8.57 13.43
C GLU A 58 -2.86 7.91 12.05
N LEU A 59 -4.08 7.56 11.62
CA LEU A 59 -4.34 6.99 10.30
C LEU A 59 -3.95 7.96 9.19
N ALA A 60 -4.26 9.25 9.31
CA ALA A 60 -3.87 10.26 8.34
C ALA A 60 -2.34 10.39 8.26
N GLY A 61 -1.65 10.39 9.40
CA GLY A 61 -0.19 10.39 9.47
C GLY A 61 0.43 9.15 8.82
N LEU A 62 -0.11 7.96 9.07
CA LEU A 62 0.34 6.71 8.46
C LEU A 62 0.12 6.70 6.95
N LYS A 63 -1.02 7.21 6.46
CA LYS A 63 -1.29 7.34 5.02
C LYS A 63 -0.27 8.25 4.35
N LEU A 64 0.08 9.38 4.98
CA LEU A 64 1.09 10.30 4.45
C LEU A 64 2.47 9.64 4.39
N ARG A 65 2.91 9.00 5.48
CA ARG A 65 4.20 8.29 5.53
C ARG A 65 4.28 7.18 4.48
N LYS A 66 3.20 6.38 4.31
CA LYS A 66 3.13 5.36 3.26
C LYS A 66 3.30 5.98 1.87
N ARG A 67 2.60 7.08 1.58
CA ARG A 67 2.69 7.76 0.28
C ARG A 67 4.10 8.27 0.01
N GLN A 68 4.74 8.90 1.00
CA GLN A 68 6.12 9.38 0.89
C GLN A 68 7.10 8.24 0.63
N ALA A 69 7.04 7.17 1.44
CA ALA A 69 7.92 6.01 1.27
C ALA A 69 7.76 5.34 -0.10
N VAL A 70 6.52 5.21 -0.60
CA VAL A 70 6.27 4.65 -1.93
C VAL A 70 6.75 5.60 -3.03
N ALA A 71 6.55 6.92 -2.90
CA ALA A 71 7.04 7.88 -3.87
C ALA A 71 8.57 7.88 -3.97
N GLU A 72 9.27 7.81 -2.83
CA GLU A 72 10.73 7.70 -2.77
C GLU A 72 11.21 6.39 -3.42
N ALA A 73 10.60 5.26 -3.05
CA ALA A 73 10.91 3.96 -3.66
C ALA A 73 10.64 3.95 -5.17
N ALA A 74 9.56 4.57 -5.63
CA ALA A 74 9.22 4.69 -7.04
C ALA A 74 10.26 5.50 -7.81
N GLN A 75 10.77 6.61 -7.25
CA GLN A 75 11.82 7.40 -7.90
C GLN A 75 13.13 6.61 -8.04
N VAL A 76 13.54 5.91 -6.98
CA VAL A 76 14.73 5.03 -7.02
C VAL A 76 14.53 3.93 -8.06
N PHE A 77 13.36 3.30 -8.07
CA PHE A 77 13.00 2.23 -9.00
C PHE A 77 13.02 2.70 -10.46
N ILE A 78 12.36 3.82 -10.77
CA ILE A 78 12.37 4.44 -12.10
C ILE A 78 13.81 4.78 -12.52
N GLY A 79 14.61 5.33 -11.60
CA GLY A 79 16.00 5.66 -11.83
C GLY A 79 16.81 4.45 -12.28
N ARG A 80 16.70 3.34 -11.54
CA ARG A 80 17.39 2.08 -11.89
C ARG A 80 16.91 1.48 -13.20
N MET A 81 15.61 1.53 -13.48
CA MET A 81 15.10 1.08 -14.78
C MET A 81 15.71 1.88 -15.94
N ARG A 82 15.83 3.20 -15.79
CA ARG A 82 16.41 4.08 -16.83
C ARG A 82 17.88 3.80 -17.14
N GLU A 83 18.64 3.23 -16.21
CA GLU A 83 20.04 2.86 -16.45
C GLU A 83 20.19 1.79 -17.53
N VAL A 84 19.18 0.91 -17.66
CA VAL A 84 19.23 -0.28 -18.53
C VAL A 84 18.25 -0.20 -19.71
N LEU A 85 17.24 0.66 -19.63
CA LEU A 85 16.25 0.81 -20.69
C LEU A 85 16.85 1.53 -21.90
N ALA A 86 16.93 0.84 -23.04
CA ALA A 86 17.56 1.36 -24.26
C ALA A 86 16.86 2.60 -24.83
N GLU A 87 15.53 2.68 -24.71
CA GLU A 87 14.75 3.79 -25.26
C GLU A 87 13.48 4.09 -24.45
N GLY A 88 13.04 5.35 -24.52
CA GLY A 88 11.85 5.83 -23.82
C GLY A 88 12.07 6.03 -22.31
N GLU A 89 10.98 6.15 -21.57
CA GLU A 89 10.99 6.41 -20.13
C GLU A 89 10.04 5.45 -19.39
N PRO A 90 10.49 4.76 -18.33
CA PRO A 90 9.60 3.97 -17.50
C PRO A 90 8.73 4.89 -16.66
N ILE A 91 7.45 4.53 -16.52
CA ILE A 91 6.47 5.22 -15.70
C ILE A 91 6.03 4.28 -14.58
N PHE A 92 6.10 4.79 -13.35
CA PHE A 92 5.53 4.16 -12.18
C PHE A 92 4.75 5.21 -11.39
N GLU A 93 3.44 5.06 -11.30
CA GLU A 93 2.57 6.00 -10.59
C GLU A 93 1.71 5.24 -9.57
N LEU A 94 1.52 5.83 -8.40
CA LEU A 94 0.62 5.32 -7.37
C LEU A 94 -0.57 6.29 -7.24
N ALA A 95 -1.77 5.81 -7.50
CA ALA A 95 -2.99 6.58 -7.31
C ALA A 95 -3.41 6.64 -5.83
N ASP A 96 -4.30 7.59 -5.51
CA ASP A 96 -4.78 7.83 -4.15
C ASP A 96 -5.53 6.63 -3.53
N ASP A 97 -6.14 5.79 -4.36
CA ASP A 97 -6.84 4.56 -4.00
C ASP A 97 -5.90 3.37 -3.78
N GLY A 98 -4.60 3.56 -4.01
CA GLY A 98 -3.56 2.53 -3.88
C GLY A 98 -3.38 1.69 -5.14
N SER A 99 -4.05 2.00 -6.25
CA SER A 99 -3.76 1.38 -7.54
C SER A 99 -2.39 1.81 -8.05
N VAL A 100 -1.69 0.88 -8.70
CA VAL A 100 -0.35 1.10 -9.26
C VAL A 100 -0.48 1.08 -10.78
N PHE A 101 0.00 2.15 -11.41
CA PHE A 101 0.17 2.21 -12.85
C PHE A 101 1.63 1.96 -13.20
N LEU A 102 1.86 0.91 -13.98
CA LEU A 102 3.14 0.62 -14.59
C LEU A 102 3.00 0.83 -16.10
N GLY A 103 3.88 1.66 -16.66
CA GLY A 103 3.82 2.01 -18.07
C GLY A 103 5.17 2.36 -18.65
N TRP A 104 5.14 2.63 -19.95
CA TRP A 104 6.29 3.08 -20.71
C TRP A 104 5.87 4.23 -21.61
N LYS A 105 6.70 5.27 -21.62
CA LYS A 105 6.60 6.38 -22.54
C LYS A 105 7.60 6.15 -23.66
N SER A 106 7.11 5.85 -24.85
CA SER A 106 7.94 5.62 -26.02
C SER A 106 8.70 6.91 -26.41
N PRO A 107 9.76 6.81 -27.24
CA PRO A 107 10.44 7.98 -27.81
C PRO A 107 9.52 8.94 -28.58
N SER A 108 8.41 8.44 -29.12
CA SER A 108 7.38 9.27 -29.77
C SER A 108 6.49 10.04 -28.78
N GLY A 109 6.70 9.87 -27.48
CA GLY A 109 5.94 10.51 -26.40
C GLY A 109 4.64 9.81 -26.04
N ARG A 110 4.31 8.68 -26.70
CA ARG A 110 3.10 7.90 -26.38
C ARG A 110 3.31 7.15 -25.07
N VAL A 111 2.36 7.31 -24.15
CA VAL A 111 2.30 6.53 -22.92
C VAL A 111 1.43 5.30 -23.15
N SER A 112 1.99 4.13 -22.89
CA SER A 112 1.30 2.85 -22.97
C SER A 112 1.39 2.13 -21.61
N PRO A 113 0.28 1.58 -21.09
CA PRO A 113 0.33 0.71 -19.93
C PRO A 113 1.14 -0.55 -20.27
N TYR A 114 1.82 -1.13 -19.28
CA TYR A 114 2.60 -2.35 -19.44
C TYR A 114 1.82 -3.48 -20.14
N ALA A 115 0.54 -3.66 -19.77
CA ALA A 115 -0.34 -4.66 -20.36
C ALA A 115 -0.57 -4.45 -21.88
N GLY A 116 -0.48 -3.21 -22.35
CA GLY A 116 -0.68 -2.83 -23.75
C GLY A 116 0.60 -2.74 -24.59
N LEU A 117 1.75 -3.10 -24.03
CA LEU A 117 3.01 -3.16 -24.77
C LEU A 117 3.01 -4.34 -25.75
N SER A 118 3.53 -4.10 -26.95
CA SER A 118 3.81 -5.14 -27.94
C SER A 118 4.99 -6.03 -27.51
N GLY A 119 5.19 -7.17 -28.19
CA GLY A 119 6.22 -8.15 -27.83
C GLY A 119 7.63 -7.56 -27.78
N GLY A 120 8.04 -6.81 -28.82
CA GLY A 120 9.35 -6.16 -28.85
C GLY A 120 9.52 -5.05 -27.81
N GLU A 121 8.43 -4.38 -27.43
CA GLU A 121 8.45 -3.35 -26.37
C GLU A 121 8.60 -4.01 -24.99
N LYS A 122 7.91 -5.12 -24.73
CA LYS A 122 8.09 -5.92 -23.50
C LYS A 122 9.49 -6.50 -23.40
N ALA A 123 10.03 -7.02 -24.50
CA ALA A 123 11.39 -7.55 -24.54
C ALA A 123 12.46 -6.49 -24.17
N ALA A 124 12.20 -5.21 -24.40
CA ALA A 124 13.07 -4.12 -23.97
C ALA A 124 12.77 -3.66 -22.52
N TYR A 125 11.50 -3.68 -22.12
CA TYR A 125 11.03 -3.19 -20.83
C TYR A 125 11.30 -4.17 -19.67
N ASP A 126 11.01 -5.44 -19.86
CA ASP A 126 11.09 -6.49 -18.83
C ASP A 126 12.50 -6.68 -18.25
N PRO A 127 13.59 -6.57 -19.04
CA PRO A 127 14.93 -6.65 -18.48
C PRO A 127 15.28 -5.44 -17.60
N ALA A 128 14.89 -4.23 -18.01
CA ALA A 128 15.04 -3.03 -17.19
C ALA A 128 14.22 -3.12 -15.90
N LEU A 129 12.99 -3.64 -15.99
CA LEU A 129 12.11 -3.90 -14.85
C LEU A 129 12.76 -4.88 -13.87
N SER A 130 13.25 -6.00 -14.38
CA SER A 130 13.91 -7.04 -13.59
C SER A 130 15.19 -6.52 -12.93
N TYR A 131 16.00 -5.76 -13.67
CA TYR A 131 17.21 -5.12 -13.14
C TYR A 131 16.90 -4.19 -11.98
N ALA A 132 15.87 -3.34 -12.08
CA ALA A 132 15.48 -2.43 -11.01
C ALA A 132 15.06 -3.17 -9.72
N LEU A 133 14.51 -4.38 -9.85
CA LEU A 133 14.10 -5.23 -8.72
C LEU A 133 15.26 -6.00 -8.06
N MET A 134 16.43 -6.12 -8.69
CA MET A 134 17.57 -6.88 -8.15
C MET A 134 18.14 -6.31 -6.84
N GLY A 135 17.80 -5.06 -6.50
CA GLY A 135 18.09 -4.49 -5.18
C GLY A 135 19.59 -4.45 -4.86
N GLN A 136 19.94 -4.73 -3.60
CA GLN A 136 21.33 -4.88 -3.12
C GLN A 136 21.63 -6.33 -2.74
N ALA A 137 21.06 -7.29 -3.48
CA ALA A 137 21.34 -8.70 -3.23
C ALA A 137 22.84 -8.99 -3.36
N LYS A 138 23.37 -9.88 -2.52
CA LYS A 138 24.78 -10.30 -2.57
C LYS A 138 25.13 -11.03 -3.87
N ASN A 139 24.19 -11.85 -4.36
CA ASN A 139 24.33 -12.59 -5.61
C ASN A 139 23.29 -12.05 -6.59
N ARG A 140 23.76 -11.39 -7.65
CA ARG A 140 22.92 -10.72 -8.65
C ARG A 140 23.05 -11.47 -9.96
N LEU A 141 22.02 -12.23 -10.33
CA LEU A 141 21.93 -12.92 -11.62
C LEU A 141 20.67 -12.46 -12.34
N LEU A 142 20.84 -12.01 -13.59
CA LEU A 142 19.76 -11.69 -14.49
C LEU A 142 19.83 -12.59 -15.73
N ILE A 143 18.71 -13.21 -16.08
CA ILE A 143 18.57 -13.99 -17.32
C ILE A 143 17.52 -13.28 -18.17
N VAL A 144 17.92 -12.88 -19.38
CA VAL A 144 17.12 -12.08 -20.29
C VAL A 144 16.86 -12.88 -21.56
N GLU A 145 15.59 -12.97 -21.95
CA GLU A 145 15.20 -13.46 -23.27
C GLU A 145 14.97 -12.28 -24.19
N ALA A 146 15.77 -12.20 -25.26
CA ALA A 146 15.86 -11.04 -26.16
C ALA A 146 15.61 -11.41 -27.62
N ALA A 147 14.93 -12.53 -27.89
CA ALA A 147 14.63 -12.99 -29.25
C ALA A 147 13.87 -11.95 -30.10
N GLU A 148 13.02 -11.13 -29.48
CA GLU A 148 12.18 -10.12 -30.13
C GLU A 148 12.87 -8.75 -30.28
N LEU A 149 14.09 -8.57 -29.77
CA LEU A 149 14.84 -7.32 -29.94
C LEU A 149 15.48 -7.28 -31.32
N ASP A 150 15.36 -6.16 -32.02
CA ASP A 150 16.18 -5.92 -33.21
C ASP A 150 17.65 -5.71 -32.84
N GLN A 151 18.53 -5.76 -33.84
CA GLN A 151 19.98 -5.67 -33.66
C GLN A 151 20.44 -4.37 -32.96
N ALA A 152 19.76 -3.25 -33.20
CA ALA A 152 20.12 -1.97 -32.60
C ALA A 152 19.70 -1.92 -31.12
N ARG A 153 18.47 -2.33 -30.82
CA ARG A 153 17.95 -2.40 -29.45
C ARG A 153 18.68 -3.43 -28.62
N LEU A 154 19.00 -4.59 -29.19
CA LEU A 154 19.82 -5.60 -28.53
C LEU A 154 21.19 -5.03 -28.16
N TYR A 155 21.88 -4.41 -29.12
CA TYR A 155 23.19 -3.80 -28.85
C TYR A 155 23.14 -2.76 -27.73
N GLU A 156 22.19 -1.82 -27.78
CA GLU A 156 22.06 -0.79 -26.74
C GLU A 156 21.69 -1.36 -25.38
N THR A 157 20.80 -2.36 -25.33
CA THR A 157 20.43 -3.05 -24.09
C THR A 157 21.66 -3.72 -23.46
N LEU A 158 22.43 -4.47 -24.26
CA LEU A 158 23.66 -5.11 -23.80
C LEU A 158 24.71 -4.09 -23.33
N ARG A 159 24.85 -2.97 -24.05
CA ARG A 159 25.79 -1.91 -23.71
C ARG A 159 25.43 -1.23 -22.39
N LEU A 160 24.15 -0.91 -22.20
CA LEU A 160 23.66 -0.30 -20.97
C LEU A 160 23.83 -1.26 -19.80
N MET A 161 23.36 -2.51 -19.91
CA MET A 161 23.51 -3.53 -18.86
C MET A 161 24.95 -3.73 -18.40
N ALA A 162 25.91 -3.81 -19.33
CA ALA A 162 27.32 -3.94 -18.99
C ALA A 162 27.90 -2.70 -18.28
N ALA A 163 27.35 -1.52 -18.55
CA ALA A 163 27.77 -0.27 -17.91
C ALA A 163 27.08 -0.03 -16.55
N SER A 164 25.88 -0.58 -16.34
CA SER A 164 25.07 -0.28 -15.15
C SER A 164 25.56 -0.98 -13.89
N ASP A 165 26.08 -2.22 -13.99
CA ASP A 165 26.38 -3.02 -12.79
C ASP A 165 27.48 -4.07 -13.00
N ALA A 166 28.69 -3.76 -12.50
CA ALA A 166 29.86 -4.61 -12.67
C ALA A 166 29.79 -5.92 -11.85
N ASP A 167 28.98 -5.99 -10.79
CA ASP A 167 28.88 -7.22 -9.96
C ASP A 167 27.62 -8.05 -10.26
N ALA A 168 26.83 -7.68 -11.28
CA ALA A 168 25.74 -8.50 -11.75
C ALA A 168 26.23 -9.48 -12.84
N GLN A 169 25.91 -10.75 -12.68
CA GLN A 169 26.04 -11.72 -13.76
C GLN A 169 24.79 -11.62 -14.65
N ILE A 170 24.97 -11.39 -15.94
CA ILE A 170 23.87 -11.24 -16.88
C ILE A 170 24.03 -12.26 -18.01
N ILE A 171 22.98 -13.03 -18.27
CA ILE A 171 22.89 -14.00 -19.35
C ILE A 171 21.78 -13.53 -20.28
N VAL A 172 22.12 -13.35 -21.56
CA VAL A 172 21.16 -12.94 -22.59
C VAL A 172 21.04 -14.06 -23.62
N SER A 173 19.82 -14.53 -23.83
CA SER A 173 19.45 -15.51 -24.83
C SER A 173 18.72 -14.79 -25.97
N THR A 174 19.08 -15.12 -27.20
CA THR A 174 18.45 -14.59 -28.41
C THR A 174 18.52 -15.63 -29.53
N CYS A 175 17.55 -15.60 -30.44
CA CYS A 175 17.46 -16.52 -31.58
C CYS A 175 18.33 -16.12 -32.78
N HIS A 176 18.93 -14.93 -32.76
CA HIS A 176 19.74 -14.41 -33.85
C HIS A 176 21.13 -14.01 -33.35
N MET A 177 22.14 -14.20 -34.20
CA MET A 177 23.51 -13.79 -33.88
C MET A 177 23.58 -12.25 -33.80
N PRO A 178 24.10 -11.67 -32.70
CA PRO A 178 24.33 -10.23 -32.62
C PRO A 178 25.36 -9.81 -33.68
N LEU A 179 25.04 -8.82 -34.51
CA LEU A 179 25.96 -8.27 -35.52
C LEU A 179 27.08 -7.45 -34.86
N PHE A 180 26.76 -6.79 -33.75
CA PHE A 180 27.68 -5.98 -32.97
C PHE A 180 27.64 -6.42 -31.52
N ARG A 181 28.81 -6.45 -30.88
CA ARG A 181 28.97 -6.90 -29.50
C ARG A 181 29.65 -5.79 -28.68
N PRO A 182 28.99 -5.25 -27.65
CA PRO A 182 29.64 -4.34 -26.73
C PRO A 182 30.78 -5.02 -25.97
N GLU A 183 31.71 -4.23 -25.42
CA GLU A 183 32.77 -4.75 -24.56
C GLU A 183 32.19 -5.45 -23.32
N GLY A 184 32.90 -6.46 -22.79
CA GLY A 184 32.46 -7.23 -21.62
C GLY A 184 31.57 -8.44 -21.91
N TRP A 185 31.06 -8.58 -23.14
CA TRP A 185 30.20 -9.72 -23.51
C TRP A 185 30.98 -10.88 -24.15
N THR A 186 30.61 -12.10 -23.77
CA THR A 186 31.05 -13.33 -24.44
C THR A 186 29.85 -13.95 -25.16
N VAL A 187 29.99 -14.18 -26.47
CA VAL A 187 28.93 -14.81 -27.28
C VAL A 187 29.20 -16.30 -27.35
N VAL A 188 28.21 -17.09 -26.98
CA VAL A 188 28.25 -18.55 -27.06
C VAL A 188 27.19 -18.98 -28.08
N GLY A 189 27.65 -19.42 -29.25
CA GLY A 189 26.76 -20.03 -30.23
C GLY A 189 26.40 -21.45 -29.81
N MET A 190 25.11 -21.76 -29.72
CA MET A 190 24.67 -23.15 -29.61
C MET A 190 24.69 -23.76 -31.01
N THR A 191 25.77 -24.46 -31.37
CA THR A 191 25.70 -25.40 -32.49
C THR A 191 24.83 -26.56 -32.06
N GLU A 192 23.87 -26.98 -32.88
CA GLU A 192 23.17 -28.26 -32.70
C GLU A 192 24.23 -29.34 -32.50
N THR A 193 24.45 -29.73 -31.25
CA THR A 193 25.14 -30.98 -30.98
C THR A 193 24.09 -32.04 -31.23
N ALA A 194 24.21 -32.59 -32.45
CA ALA A 194 23.59 -33.78 -33.00
C ALA A 194 22.61 -34.54 -32.08
N ASN A 195 21.39 -34.71 -32.59
CA ASN A 195 20.58 -35.88 -32.29
C ASN A 195 21.42 -37.17 -32.33
N GLY A 196 21.35 -38.00 -31.29
CA GLY A 196 21.67 -39.43 -31.33
C GLY A 196 22.94 -39.85 -30.63
#